data_AF-A0A6G7WYT9-F1
#
_entry.id   AF-A0A6G7WYT9-F1
#
_cell.length_a   1.000
_cell.length_b   1.000
_cell.length_c   1.000
_cell.angle_alpha   90.00
_cell.angle_beta   90.00
_cell.angle_gamma   90.00
#
_symmetry.space_group_name_H-M   'P 1'
#
loop_
_entity.id
_entity.type
_entity.pdbx_description
1 polymer ?
#
loop_
_entity_poly.entity_id
_entity_poly.type
_entity_poly.pdbx_seq_one_letter_code
_entity_poly.pdbx_strand_id
1 'polypeptide(L)' 'MLSDQISKFRKMSGLSQEELGSVLSVSRQTISKWESGQSSPDVES' A
#
# COMPACT_ATOMS: atom_id res chain seq x y z
N MET A 1 -7.71 -10.58 -1.67
CA MET A 1 -7.18 -9.87 -2.86
C MET A 1 -5.85 -9.21 -2.50
N LEU A 2 -5.04 -8.79 -3.48
CA LEU A 2 -3.76 -8.09 -3.23
C LEU A 2 -3.95 -6.85 -2.33
N SER A 3 -5.08 -6.14 -2.51
CA SER A 3 -5.54 -5.04 -1.68
C SER A 3 -5.65 -5.39 -0.18
N ASP A 4 -6.23 -6.54 0.14
CA ASP A 4 -6.36 -7.02 1.52
C ASP A 4 -5.00 -7.34 2.15
N GLN A 5 -4.08 -7.90 1.35
CA GLN A 5 -2.75 -8.25 1.81
C GLN A 5 -1.94 -7.01 2.16
N ILE A 6 -1.98 -5.96 1.33
CA ILE A 6 -1.28 -4.70 1.59
C ILE A 6 -1.75 -4.09 2.90
N SER A 7 -3.06 -4.04 3.13
CA SER A 7 -3.58 -3.49 4.38
C SER A 7 -3.26 -4.35 5.59
N LYS A 8 -3.26 -5.68 5.42
CA LYS A 8 -2.89 -6.62 6.47
C LYS A 8 -1.42 -6.46 6.86
N PHE A 9 -0.50 -6.46 5.91
CA PHE A 9 0.93 -6.29 6.18
C PHE A 9 1.24 -4.92 6.76
N ARG A 10 0.62 -3.85 6.25
CA ARG A 10 0.77 -2.50 6.81
C ARG A 10 0.42 -2.47 8.30
N LYS A 11 -0.75 -3.02 8.65
CA LYS A 11 -1.24 -3.09 10.04
C LYS A 11 -0.37 -4.00 10.91
N MET A 12 0.10 -5.13 10.38
CA MET A 12 1.01 -6.03 11.10
C MET A 12 2.35 -5.37 11.42
N SER A 13 2.85 -4.52 10.52
CA SER A 13 4.07 -3.74 10.74
C SER A 13 3.84 -2.48 11.60
N GLY A 14 2.61 -2.20 12.04
CA GLY A 14 2.28 -1.02 12.82
C GLY A 14 2.39 0.31 12.05
N LEU A 15 2.48 0.26 10.72
CA LEU A 15 2.70 1.43 9.88
C LEU A 15 1.38 2.12 9.54
N SER A 16 1.40 3.45 9.45
CA SER A 16 0.34 4.22 8.79
C SER A 16 0.46 4.12 7.26
N GLN A 17 -0.58 4.53 6.52
CA GLN A 17 -0.51 4.59 5.05
C GLN A 17 0.56 5.56 4.56
N GLU A 18 0.82 6.62 5.34
CA GLU A 18 1.81 7.65 5.00
C GLU A 18 3.24 7.15 5.23
N GLU A 19 3.46 6.41 6.32
CA GLU A 19 4.74 5.74 6.58
C GLU A 19 5.01 4.64 5.56
N LEU A 20 4.02 3.78 5.26
CA LEU A 20 4.19 2.77 4.21
C LEU A 20 4.47 3.40 2.85
N GLY A 21 3.80 4.51 2.53
CA GLY A 21 4.07 5.28 1.32
C GLY A 21 5.51 5.79 1.30
N SER A 22 5.96 6.39 2.39
CA SER A 22 7.34 6.89 2.53
C SER A 22 8.38 5.78 2.36
N VAL A 23 8.16 4.61 2.96
CA VAL A 23 9.03 3.42 2.82
C VAL A 23 9.10 2.94 1.39
N LEU A 24 7.97 2.92 0.68
CA LEU A 24 7.88 2.48 -0.71
C LEU A 24 8.15 3.61 -1.72
N SER A 25 8.52 4.80 -1.24
CA SER A 25 8.68 6.02 -2.05
C SER A 25 7.47 6.35 -2.94
N VAL A 26 6.27 6.05 -2.44
CA VAL A 26 4.99 6.36 -3.08
C VAL A 26 4.13 7.26 -2.19
N SER A 27 3.17 7.96 -2.79
CA SER A 27 2.26 8.80 -2.00
C SER A 27 1.32 7.96 -1.12
N ARG A 28 0.86 8.53 0.01
CA ARG A 28 -0.22 7.94 0.82
C ARG A 28 -1.46 7.62 -0.03
N GLN A 29 -1.79 8.49 -0.99
CA GLN A 29 -2.92 8.27 -1.92
C GLN A 29 -2.72 7.01 -2.77
N THR A 30 -1.49 6.72 -3.20
CA THR A 30 -1.14 5.48 -3.91
C THR A 30 -1.42 4.26 -3.04
N ILE A 31 -0.96 4.27 -1.78
CA ILE A 31 -1.25 3.19 -0.81
C ILE A 31 -2.77 3.02 -0.61
N SER A 32 -3.51 4.11 -0.49
CA SER A 32 -4.97 4.05 -0.36
C SER A 32 -5.64 3.42 -1.58
N LYS A 33 -5.16 3.68 -2.80
CA LYS A 33 -5.68 3.07 -4.03
C LYS A 33 -5.35 1.58 -4.11
N TRP A 34 -4.19 1.18 -3.59
CA TRP A 34 -3.80 -0.22 -3.50
C TRP A 34 -4.64 -0.99 -2.49
N GLU A 35 -4.85 -0.42 -1.29
CA GLU A 35 -5.71 -1.02 -0.27
C GLU A 35 -7.19 -1.05 -0.67
N SER A 36 -7.64 -0.14 -1.55
CA SER A 36 -9.02 -0.14 -2.08
C SER A 36 -9.21 -1.01 -3.33
N GLY A 37 -8.13 -1.60 -3.87
CA GLY A 37 -8.17 -2.42 -5.09
C GLY A 37 -8.42 -1.61 -6.37
N GLN A 38 -8.35 -0.27 -6.30
CA GLN A 38 -8.50 0.61 -7.46
C GLN A 38 -7.25 0.66 -8.34
N SER A 39 -6.10 0.25 -7.82
CA SER A 39 -4.83 0.19 -8.53
C SER A 39 -3.97 -0.89 -7.86
N SER A 40 -3.14 -1.58 -8.61
CA SER A 40 -2.08 -2.44 -8.05
C SER A 40 -0.74 -1.71 -8.16
N PRO A 41 0.25 -2.03 -7.31
CA PRO A 41 1.63 -1.69 -7.63
C PRO A 41 1.92 -2.21 -9.03
N ASP A 42 2.24 -1.30 -9.95
CA ASP A 42 2.90 -1.66 -11.20
C ASP A 42 4.25 -2.22 -10.79
N VAL A 43 4.32 -3.54 -10.67
CA VAL A 43 5.58 -4.25 -10.75
C VAL A 43 6.00 -4.17 -12.21
N GLU A 44 6.57 -3.01 -12.59
CA GLU A 44 7.27 -2.89 -13.86
C GLU A 44 8.25 -4.06 -13.96
N SER A 45 8.16 -4.76 -15.09
CA SER A 45 8.92 -5.96 -15.42
C SER A 45 10.38 -5.65 -15.73
#